data_AF-A0A511MIM6-F1
#
_entry.id   AF-A0A511MIM6-F1
#
_cell.length_a   1.000
_cell.length_b   1.000
_cell.length_c   1.000
_cell.angle_alpha   90.00
_cell.angle_beta   90.00
_cell.angle_gamma   90.00
#
_symmetry.space_group_name_H-M   'P 1'
#
loop_
_entity.id
_entity.type
_entity.pdbx_description
1 polymer ?
#
loop_
_entity_poly.entity_id
_entity_poly.type
_entity_poly.pdbx_seq_one_letter_code
_entity_poly.pdbx_strand_id
1 'polypeptide(L)'
;MAQELWHCRYGALEFGHVADSLRSKRRPNQCHAGPVRYVWCQALRWVDDEPQPGLVEVRLNDIHGDEHVFIDKEPIFTPDSSLGPQTAYPVRVELGCEVLSTRVLHDGRTAHTITTVRPWDIESVTGQTEFEVALDQFAD
;
A
#
# COMPACT_ATOMS: atom_id res chain seq x y z
N MET A 1 -31.42 1.60 -28.57
CA MET A 1 -29.95 1.74 -28.60
C MET A 1 -29.46 1.04 -27.34
N ALA A 2 -29.16 -0.24 -27.49
CA ALA A 2 -28.65 -1.11 -26.44
C ALA A 2 -27.12 -0.99 -26.35
N GLN A 3 -26.58 -1.54 -25.26
CA GLN A 3 -25.23 -2.08 -25.01
C GLN A 3 -24.53 -1.39 -23.83
N GLU A 4 -24.00 -2.09 -22.82
CA GLU A 4 -24.07 -3.52 -22.46
C GLU A 4 -23.61 -3.69 -21.01
N LEU A 5 -24.29 -4.60 -20.30
CA LEU A 5 -23.91 -5.15 -19.00
C LEU A 5 -22.63 -5.99 -19.15
N TRP A 6 -21.69 -5.89 -18.20
CA TRP A 6 -20.74 -6.96 -17.92
C TRP A 6 -20.88 -7.44 -16.48
N HIS A 7 -21.53 -8.59 -16.36
CA HIS A 7 -21.36 -9.53 -15.25
C HIS A 7 -20.09 -10.34 -15.52
N CYS A 8 -19.21 -10.46 -14.53
CA CYS A 8 -18.24 -11.56 -14.51
C CYS A 8 -18.58 -12.52 -13.37
N ARG A 9 -19.16 -13.67 -13.75
CA ARG A 9 -19.24 -14.89 -12.95
C ARG A 9 -17.85 -15.49 -12.87
N TYR A 10 -17.44 -16.00 -11.72
CA TYR A 10 -16.44 -17.06 -11.65
C TYR A 10 -17.05 -18.30 -11.02
N GLY A 11 -17.05 -19.37 -11.81
CA GLY A 11 -17.59 -20.68 -11.49
C GLY A 11 -16.61 -21.53 -10.69
N ALA A 12 -17.19 -22.48 -9.99
CA ALA A 12 -16.51 -23.55 -9.27
C ALA A 12 -15.98 -24.62 -10.25
N LEU A 13 -14.76 -25.11 -9.99
CA LEU A 13 -14.33 -26.46 -10.35
C LEU A 13 -13.44 -27.00 -9.22
N GLU A 14 -13.79 -28.18 -8.73
CA GLU A 14 -13.01 -28.98 -7.79
C GLU A 14 -12.00 -29.88 -8.51
N PHE A 15 -10.87 -30.17 -7.84
CA PHE A 15 -10.33 -31.49 -7.48
C PHE A 15 -8.80 -31.51 -7.50
N GLY A 16 -8.21 -32.04 -6.42
CA GLY A 16 -6.79 -32.40 -6.37
C GLY A 16 -6.18 -32.28 -4.97
N HIS A 17 -6.41 -33.29 -4.13
CA HIS A 17 -5.86 -33.42 -2.78
C HIS A 17 -4.40 -33.89 -2.85
N VAL A 18 -3.45 -33.10 -2.31
CA VAL A 18 -2.18 -33.59 -1.73
C VAL A 18 -1.87 -32.74 -0.50
N ALA A 19 -1.48 -33.41 0.58
CA ALA A 19 -1.54 -32.96 1.96
C ALA A 19 -0.38 -32.05 2.43
N ASP A 20 -0.63 -31.47 3.60
CA ASP A 20 0.31 -30.87 4.58
C ASP A 20 0.97 -29.52 4.27
N SER A 21 0.45 -28.46 4.91
CA SER A 21 1.09 -27.92 6.13
C SER A 21 0.45 -26.59 6.52
N LEU A 22 -0.09 -26.55 7.75
CA LEU A 22 -0.40 -25.36 8.56
C LEU A 22 -1.10 -24.19 7.87
N ARG A 23 -2.35 -24.43 7.41
CA ARG A 23 -3.30 -23.34 7.19
C ARG A 23 -3.65 -22.72 8.54
N SER A 24 -2.96 -21.62 8.88
CA SER A 24 -3.37 -20.72 9.96
C SER A 24 -4.87 -20.46 9.84
N LYS A 25 -5.63 -20.87 10.86
CA LYS A 25 -7.07 -20.64 10.96
C LYS A 25 -7.30 -19.12 11.01
N ARG A 26 -7.42 -18.48 9.85
CA ARG A 26 -7.93 -17.11 9.76
C ARG A 26 -9.32 -17.13 10.40
N ARG A 27 -9.44 -16.49 11.57
CA ARG A 27 -10.73 -16.29 12.22
C ARG A 27 -11.50 -15.27 11.38
N PRO A 28 -12.68 -15.60 10.83
CA PRO A 28 -13.53 -14.58 10.23
C PRO A 28 -14.08 -13.74 11.40
N ASN A 29 -13.91 -12.42 11.34
CA ASN A 29 -14.45 -11.39 12.26
C ASN A 29 -13.61 -10.96 13.47
N GLN A 30 -12.28 -10.83 13.33
CA GLN A 30 -11.55 -9.87 14.18
C GLN A 30 -11.26 -8.60 13.39
N CYS A 31 -12.19 -7.64 13.49
CA CYS A 31 -12.02 -6.25 13.08
C CYS A 31 -11.08 -5.55 14.08
N HIS A 32 -9.87 -6.05 14.24
CA HIS A 32 -8.82 -5.23 14.86
C HIS A 32 -8.19 -4.51 13.69
N ALA A 33 -8.77 -3.37 13.31
CA ALA A 33 -7.98 -2.41 12.56
C ALA A 33 -6.82 -2.09 13.48
N GLY A 34 -5.62 -2.58 13.13
CA GLY A 34 -4.41 -2.24 13.85
C GLY A 34 -4.27 -0.72 13.92
N PRO A 35 -3.49 -0.18 14.86
CA PRO A 35 -3.18 1.25 14.83
C PRO A 35 -2.61 1.59 13.45
N VAL A 36 -3.02 2.74 12.89
CA VAL A 36 -2.38 3.28 11.70
C VAL A 36 -0.89 3.48 12.02
N ARG A 37 -0.05 2.95 11.16
CA ARG A 37 1.41 3.11 11.17
C ARG A 37 1.80 3.96 9.98
N TYR A 38 2.99 4.52 10.01
CA TYR A 38 3.54 5.31 8.91
C TYR A 38 4.86 4.70 8.46
N VAL A 39 5.09 4.67 7.16
CA VAL A 39 6.38 4.31 6.55
C VAL A 39 6.95 5.48 5.78
N TRP A 40 8.28 5.60 5.77
CA TRP A 40 8.97 6.62 5.00
C TRP A 40 8.88 6.35 3.50
N CYS A 41 8.48 7.38 2.76
CA CYS A 41 8.45 7.41 1.31
C CYS A 41 9.19 8.66 0.79
N GLN A 42 9.25 8.82 -0.53
CA GLN A 42 9.76 10.02 -1.19
C GLN A 42 8.75 10.59 -2.15
N ALA A 43 8.30 11.82 -1.91
CA ALA A 43 7.60 12.58 -2.94
C ALA A 43 8.61 13.00 -4.01
N LEU A 44 8.30 12.71 -5.28
CA LEU A 44 9.19 12.90 -6.42
C LEU A 44 8.88 14.17 -7.22
N ARG A 45 7.59 14.56 -7.30
CA ARG A 45 7.14 15.77 -8.00
C ARG A 45 5.67 16.06 -7.73
N TRP A 46 5.28 17.31 -7.90
CA TRP A 46 3.88 17.70 -8.10
C TRP A 46 3.38 17.19 -9.45
N VAL A 47 2.17 16.65 -9.50
CA VAL A 47 1.59 16.04 -10.71
C VAL A 47 0.55 16.97 -11.33
N ASP A 48 -0.42 17.42 -10.55
CA ASP A 48 -1.53 18.23 -11.02
C ASP A 48 -2.10 19.06 -9.86
N ASP A 49 -2.66 20.23 -10.16
CA ASP A 49 -3.42 21.03 -9.21
C ASP A 49 -4.86 20.48 -9.03
N GLU A 50 -5.40 19.80 -10.04
CA GLU A 50 -6.73 19.20 -10.01
C GLU A 50 -6.69 17.66 -9.98
N PRO A 51 -7.56 17.00 -9.19
CA PRO A 51 -8.55 17.56 -8.28
C PRO A 51 -7.90 18.24 -7.07
N GLN A 52 -8.55 19.25 -6.50
CA GLN A 52 -8.10 19.89 -5.26
C GLN A 52 -8.39 19.03 -4.01
N PRO A 53 -7.44 18.91 -3.04
CA PRO A 53 -6.05 19.36 -3.09
C PRO A 53 -5.22 18.58 -4.10
N GLY A 54 -4.27 19.25 -4.75
CA GLY A 54 -3.53 18.69 -5.88
C GLY A 54 -2.75 17.41 -5.60
N LEU A 55 -2.32 16.79 -6.68
CA LEU A 55 -1.75 15.45 -6.72
C LEU A 55 -0.22 15.49 -6.67
N VAL A 56 0.35 14.53 -5.94
CA VAL A 56 1.79 14.33 -5.83
C VAL A 56 2.15 12.89 -6.21
N GLU A 57 3.29 12.73 -6.89
CA GLU A 57 3.86 11.42 -7.16
C GLU A 57 4.78 11.03 -6.00
N VAL A 58 4.51 9.89 -5.38
CA VAL A 58 5.24 9.36 -4.22
C VAL A 58 5.77 7.98 -4.52
N ARG A 59 6.98 7.72 -4.06
CA ARG A 59 7.65 6.43 -4.17
C ARG A 59 7.85 5.79 -2.81
N LEU A 60 7.45 4.52 -2.71
CA LEU A 60 7.88 3.57 -1.70
C LEU A 60 8.88 2.59 -2.35
N ASN A 61 10.05 2.39 -1.75
CA ASN A 61 10.90 1.25 -2.08
C ASN A 61 10.64 0.17 -1.03
N ASP A 62 10.36 -1.04 -1.45
CA ASP A 62 10.10 -2.14 -0.53
C ASP A 62 11.41 -2.83 -0.05
N ILE A 63 11.28 -3.82 0.83
CA ILE A 63 12.42 -4.57 1.37
C ILE A 63 13.18 -5.39 0.32
N HIS A 64 12.55 -5.69 -0.82
CA HIS A 64 13.12 -6.42 -1.95
C HIS A 64 13.83 -5.49 -2.94
N GLY A 65 13.64 -4.18 -2.80
CA GLY A 65 14.19 -3.16 -3.68
C GLY A 65 13.28 -2.81 -4.86
N ASP A 66 12.03 -3.29 -4.84
CA ASP A 66 11.05 -2.93 -5.86
C ASP A 66 10.48 -1.53 -5.59
N GLU A 67 10.30 -0.78 -6.67
CA GLU A 67 9.77 0.57 -6.65
C GLU A 67 8.24 0.56 -6.82
N HIS A 68 7.53 1.15 -5.87
CA HIS A 68 6.08 1.29 -5.88
C HIS A 68 5.71 2.77 -5.91
N VAL A 69 5.05 3.20 -6.99
CA VAL A 69 4.68 4.59 -7.22
C VAL A 69 3.20 4.80 -6.92
N PHE A 70 2.88 5.88 -6.24
CA PHE A 70 1.53 6.35 -5.90
C PHE A 70 1.33 7.74 -6.51
N ILE A 71 0.13 8.03 -7.00
CA ILE A 71 -0.27 9.38 -7.40
C ILE A 71 -1.60 9.67 -6.70
N ASP A 72 -1.54 10.50 -5.66
CA ASP A 72 -2.74 10.85 -4.89
C ASP A 72 -2.60 12.26 -4.30
N LYS A 73 -3.66 12.71 -3.62
CA LYS A 73 -3.76 14.02 -3.01
C LYS A 73 -2.65 14.22 -2.00
N GLU A 74 -2.01 15.38 -2.09
CA GLU A 74 -0.92 15.79 -1.22
C GLU A 74 -1.16 15.54 0.29
N PRO A 75 -2.33 15.86 0.88
CA PRO A 75 -2.55 15.69 2.32
C PRO A 75 -2.52 14.24 2.81
N ILE A 76 -2.55 13.26 1.92
CA ILE A 76 -2.40 11.83 2.27
C ILE A 76 -0.97 11.54 2.74
N PHE A 77 0.02 12.27 2.23
CA PHE A 77 1.44 11.99 2.44
C PHE A 77 2.13 12.94 3.42
N THR A 78 1.50 14.07 3.72
CA THR A 78 2.07 15.17 4.50
C THR A 78 1.04 15.75 5.47
N PRO A 79 0.65 15.02 6.53
CA PRO A 79 -0.36 15.50 7.47
C PRO A 79 0.04 16.81 8.18
N ASP A 80 1.34 17.02 8.40
CA ASP A 80 1.89 18.16 9.16
C ASP A 80 2.68 19.18 8.30
N SER A 81 2.70 19.03 6.97
CA SER A 81 3.41 19.94 6.07
C SER A 81 2.63 20.16 4.76
N SER A 82 3.11 21.04 3.88
CA SER A 82 2.49 21.27 2.58
C SER A 82 3.50 21.08 1.45
N LEU A 83 3.16 20.23 0.48
CA LEU A 83 3.83 20.15 -0.81
C LEU A 83 3.07 21.01 -1.83
N GLY A 84 3.80 21.52 -2.81
CA GLY A 84 3.20 22.26 -3.91
C GLY A 84 4.11 22.28 -5.14
N PRO A 85 3.67 22.92 -6.23
CA PRO A 85 4.40 22.95 -7.50
C PRO A 85 5.84 23.49 -7.39
N GLN A 86 6.11 24.34 -6.39
CA GLN A 86 7.40 24.99 -6.17
C GLN A 86 8.26 24.29 -5.11
N THR A 87 7.80 23.16 -4.56
CA THR A 87 8.61 22.37 -3.61
C THR A 87 9.86 21.82 -4.30
N ALA A 88 11.00 21.84 -3.60
CA ALA A 88 12.24 21.25 -4.08
C ALA A 88 12.20 19.72 -3.86
N TYR A 89 11.82 18.98 -4.90
CA TYR A 89 11.77 17.52 -4.89
C TYR A 89 13.13 16.89 -5.25
N PRO A 90 13.42 15.64 -4.82
CA PRO A 90 12.57 14.79 -3.98
C PRO A 90 12.61 15.15 -2.49
N VAL A 91 11.49 15.00 -1.81
CA VAL A 91 11.37 15.24 -0.36
C VAL A 91 10.82 14.02 0.36
N ARG A 92 11.31 13.78 1.58
CA ARG A 92 10.84 12.68 2.43
C ARG A 92 9.43 12.96 2.93
N VAL A 93 8.55 11.97 2.84
CA VAL A 93 7.14 12.03 3.27
C VAL A 93 6.74 10.74 3.96
N GLU A 94 5.53 10.69 4.51
CA GLU A 94 5.03 9.52 5.23
C GLU A 94 3.85 8.90 4.47
N LEU A 95 3.71 7.58 4.55
CA LEU A 95 2.57 6.85 4.01
C LEU A 95 1.87 6.09 5.13
N GLY A 96 0.63 6.47 5.40
CA GLY A 96 -0.23 5.77 6.35
C GLY A 96 -0.56 4.36 5.87
N CYS A 97 -0.41 3.38 6.75
CA CYS A 97 -0.64 1.97 6.45
C CYS A 97 -1.10 1.18 7.70
N GLU A 98 -1.57 -0.04 7.46
CA GLU A 98 -1.80 -1.05 8.51
C GLU A 98 -0.84 -2.23 8.33
N VAL A 99 -0.27 -2.73 9.43
CA VAL A 99 0.56 -3.94 9.40
C VAL A 99 -0.33 -5.18 9.46
N LEU A 100 -0.31 -5.98 8.40
CA LEU A 100 -1.09 -7.21 8.27
C LEU A 100 -0.38 -8.42 8.90
N SER A 101 0.93 -8.54 8.67
CA SER A 101 1.71 -9.67 9.17
C SER A 101 3.20 -9.35 9.22
N THR A 102 3.94 -10.20 9.92
CA THR A 102 5.40 -10.12 10.01
C THR A 102 5.98 -11.50 9.71
N ARG A 103 7.06 -11.56 8.92
CA ARG A 103 7.80 -12.79 8.63
C ARG A 103 9.30 -12.54 8.58
N VAL A 104 10.07 -13.60 8.79
CA VAL A 104 11.53 -13.58 8.60
C VAL A 104 11.83 -14.10 7.19
N LEU A 105 12.59 -13.34 6.41
CA LEU A 105 13.06 -13.70 5.09
C LEU A 105 14.21 -14.71 5.17
N HIS A 106 14.54 -15.34 4.04
CA HIS A 106 15.59 -16.36 3.95
C HIS A 106 16.99 -15.81 4.30
N ASP A 107 17.20 -14.51 4.16
CA ASP A 107 18.45 -13.80 4.49
C ASP A 107 18.51 -13.33 5.96
N GLY A 108 17.49 -13.64 6.77
CA GLY A 108 17.39 -13.27 8.17
C GLY A 108 16.79 -11.88 8.44
N ARG A 109 16.46 -11.09 7.40
CA ARG A 109 15.74 -9.82 7.60
C ARG A 109 14.29 -10.06 7.98
N THR A 110 13.72 -9.14 8.76
CA THR A 110 12.29 -9.16 9.12
C THR A 110 11.51 -8.30 8.14
N ALA A 111 10.56 -8.90 7.44
CA ALA A 111 9.62 -8.23 6.56
C ALA A 111 8.26 -8.06 7.25
N HIS A 112 7.70 -6.85 7.16
CA HIS A 112 6.35 -6.51 7.60
C HIS A 112 5.49 -6.31 6.37
N THR A 113 4.47 -7.15 6.20
CA THR A 113 3.44 -6.93 5.17
C THR A 113 2.54 -5.81 5.65
N ILE A 114 2.53 -4.70 4.92
CA ILE A 114 1.66 -3.55 5.16
C ILE A 114 0.58 -3.48 4.10
N THR A 115 -0.53 -2.83 4.41
CA THR A 115 -1.53 -2.43 3.42
C THR A 115 -1.82 -0.94 3.46
N THR A 116 -2.06 -0.37 2.28
CA THR A 116 -2.47 1.03 2.07
C THR A 116 -4.00 1.19 1.95
N VAL A 117 -4.76 0.08 2.00
CA VAL A 117 -6.24 0.12 2.05
C VAL A 117 -6.73 0.90 3.27
N ARG A 118 -5.98 0.84 4.38
CA ARG A 118 -6.22 1.66 5.56
C ARG A 118 -4.98 2.51 5.83
N PRO A 119 -5.14 3.79 6.18
CA PRO A 119 -6.42 4.48 6.44
C PRO A 119 -7.12 5.08 5.21
N TRP A 120 -6.44 5.18 4.06
CA TRP A 120 -6.85 6.07 2.97
C TRP A 120 -7.34 5.39 1.69
N ASP A 121 -7.34 4.05 1.63
CA ASP A 121 -7.75 3.29 0.45
C ASP A 121 -6.99 3.67 -0.84
N ILE A 122 -5.67 3.79 -0.74
CA ILE A 122 -4.82 4.16 -1.88
C ILE A 122 -4.12 2.94 -2.47
N GLU A 123 -3.93 2.95 -3.79
CA GLU A 123 -3.22 1.92 -4.55
C GLU A 123 -2.01 2.52 -5.27
N SER A 124 -1.01 1.69 -5.53
CA SER A 124 0.05 2.06 -6.46
C SER A 124 -0.51 2.23 -7.88
N VAL A 125 0.26 2.86 -8.77
CA VAL A 125 -0.06 2.96 -10.20
C VAL A 125 -0.23 1.58 -10.86
N THR A 126 0.32 0.52 -10.26
CA THR A 126 0.17 -0.88 -10.69
C THR A 126 -1.06 -1.59 -10.09
N GLY A 127 -1.86 -0.91 -9.28
CA GLY A 127 -3.05 -1.45 -8.61
C GLY A 127 -2.75 -2.33 -7.40
N GLN A 128 -1.55 -2.18 -6.81
CA GLN A 128 -1.16 -2.93 -5.61
C GLN A 128 -1.48 -2.11 -4.34
N THR A 129 -1.91 -2.81 -3.30
CA THR A 129 -2.24 -2.21 -2.00
C THR A 129 -1.54 -2.91 -0.83
N GLU A 130 -0.67 -3.88 -1.10
CA GLU A 130 0.08 -4.64 -0.11
C GLU A 130 1.57 -4.65 -0.49
N PHE A 131 2.42 -4.33 0.48
CA PHE A 131 3.87 -4.17 0.28
C PHE A 131 4.62 -4.77 1.47
N GLU A 132 5.88 -5.13 1.27
CA GLU A 132 6.73 -5.64 2.35
C GLU A 132 7.82 -4.64 2.70
N VAL A 133 7.85 -4.19 3.96
CA VAL A 133 8.83 -3.21 4.42
C VAL A 133 9.66 -3.77 5.57
N ALA A 134 10.89 -3.29 5.70
CA ALA A 134 11.73 -3.55 6.86
C ALA A 134 11.32 -2.66 8.06
N LEU A 135 11.74 -3.05 9.26
CA LEU A 135 11.42 -2.31 10.49
C LEU A 135 11.96 -0.87 10.47
N ASP A 136 13.13 -0.66 9.87
CA ASP A 136 13.79 0.66 9.75
C ASP A 136 13.11 1.60 8.73
N GLN A 137 12.12 1.12 7.99
CA GLN A 137 11.32 1.93 7.08
C GLN A 137 10.10 2.56 7.76
N PHE A 138 9.76 2.18 8.99
CA PHE A 138 8.69 2.85 9.75
C PHE A 138 9.13 4.24 10.26
N ALA A 139 8.17 5.14 10.41
CA ALA A 139 8.35 6.51 10.86
C ALA A 139 8.09 6.70 12.38
N ASP A 140 8.30 5.66 13.19
CA ASP A 140 8.09 5.62 14.64
C ASP A 140 9.31 5.97 15.50
#